data_AF-A0A3B0JC71-F1
#
_entry.id   AF-A0A3B0JC71-F1
#
_cell.length_a   1.000
_cell.length_b   1.000
_cell.length_c   1.000
_cell.angle_alpha   90.00
_cell.angle_beta   90.00
_cell.angle_gamma   90.00
#
_symmetry.space_group_name_H-M   'P 1'
#
loop_
_entity.id
_entity.type
_entity.pdbx_description
1 polymer ?
#
loop_
_entity_poly.entity_id
_entity_poly.type
_entity_poly.pdbx_seq_one_letter_code
_entity_poly.pdbx_strand_id
1 'polypeptide(L)'
;MSQYMAKATALAKTLTALARPPLKEFWKYAKVELSPPLPGDFLKLQKCLKESTKNLKTNVKPSGGRLGQVTVREAWLNVLVTVEIVSWFYMGEVIGRRHFVGYKI
;
A
#
# COMPACT_ATOMS: atom_id res chain seq x y z
N MET A 1 22.74 -32.75 20.61
CA MET A 1 22.86 -31.73 19.55
C MET A 1 22.34 -32.20 18.19
N SER A 2 22.74 -33.37 17.68
CA SER A 2 22.28 -33.90 16.37
C SER A 2 20.76 -34.07 16.23
N GLN A 3 20.08 -34.62 17.25
CA GLN A 3 18.62 -34.84 17.23
C GLN A 3 17.79 -33.55 17.18
N TYR A 4 18.26 -32.47 17.81
CA TYR A 4 17.59 -31.17 17.77
C TYR A 4 17.75 -30.48 16.42
N MET A 5 18.91 -30.63 15.77
CA MET A 5 19.13 -30.13 14.41
C MET A 5 18.30 -30.90 13.37
N ALA A 6 18.14 -32.21 13.54
CA ALA A 6 17.24 -33.03 12.71
C ALA A 6 15.76 -32.60 12.88
N LYS A 7 15.31 -32.31 14.11
CA LYS A 7 13.96 -31.78 14.36
C LYS A 7 13.78 -30.34 13.85
N ALA A 8 14.78 -29.48 13.99
CA ALA A 8 14.74 -28.11 13.46
C ALA A 8 14.63 -28.08 11.93
N THR A 9 15.38 -28.93 11.24
CA THR A 9 15.29 -29.05 9.77
C THR A 9 13.96 -29.65 9.31
N ALA A 10 13.38 -30.58 10.07
CA ALA A 10 12.03 -31.09 9.82
C ALA A 10 10.99 -29.96 10.00
N LEU A 11 11.07 -29.17 11.06
CA LEU A 11 10.18 -28.02 11.28
C LEU A 11 10.31 -26.97 10.18
N ALA A 12 11.53 -26.63 9.74
CA ALA A 12 11.74 -25.72 8.63
C ALA A 12 11.12 -26.24 7.32
N LYS A 13 11.19 -27.55 7.04
CA LYS A 13 10.53 -28.18 5.89
C LYS A 13 9.01 -28.09 5.99
N THR A 14 8.44 -28.28 7.19
CA THR A 14 6.99 -28.12 7.39
C THR A 14 6.54 -26.68 7.24
N LEU A 15 7.27 -25.72 7.81
CA LEU A 15 6.97 -24.29 7.70
C LEU A 15 7.07 -23.80 6.26
N THR A 16 8.08 -24.24 5.52
CA THR A 16 8.20 -23.90 4.09
C THR A 16 7.10 -24.53 3.25
N ALA A 17 6.65 -25.75 3.58
CA ALA A 17 5.50 -26.37 2.91
C ALA A 17 4.20 -25.59 3.17
N LEU A 18 3.99 -25.09 4.39
CA LEU A 18 2.82 -24.30 4.78
C LEU A 18 2.86 -22.86 4.24
N ALA A 19 4.04 -22.23 4.18
CA ALA A 19 4.18 -20.85 3.73
C ALA A 19 4.13 -20.69 2.20
N ARG A 20 4.46 -21.73 1.43
CA ARG A 20 4.44 -21.70 -0.05
C ARG A 20 3.09 -21.30 -0.66
N PRO A 21 1.94 -21.90 -0.29
CA PRO A 21 0.65 -21.52 -0.90
C PRO A 21 0.28 -20.04 -0.73
N PRO A 22 0.27 -19.45 0.50
CA PRO A 22 -0.10 -18.04 0.65
C PRO A 22 0.93 -17.09 0.02
N LEU A 23 2.22 -17.44 0.02
CA LEU A 23 3.23 -16.64 -0.67
C LEU A 23 3.05 -16.64 -2.19
N LYS A 24 2.63 -17.77 -2.78
CA LYS A 24 2.31 -17.83 -4.22
C LYS A 24 1.12 -16.96 -4.58
N GLU A 25 0.09 -16.98 -3.74
CA GLU A 25 -1.10 -16.14 -3.95
C GLU A 25 -0.76 -14.65 -3.78
N PHE A 26 -0.03 -14.30 -2.72
CA PHE A 26 0.49 -12.94 -2.53
C PHE A 26 1.31 -12.48 -3.74
N TRP A 27 2.23 -13.32 -4.23
CA TRP A 27 3.07 -13.00 -5.39
C TRP A 27 2.28 -12.82 -6.69
N LYS A 28 1.17 -13.55 -6.85
CA LYS A 28 0.27 -13.40 -8.01
C LYS A 28 -0.36 -11.99 -8.04
N TYR A 29 -0.91 -11.53 -6.92
CA TYR A 29 -1.57 -10.21 -6.84
C TYR A 29 -0.54 -9.07 -6.78
N ALA A 30 0.54 -9.23 -6.02
CA ALA A 30 1.61 -8.24 -5.90
C ALA A 30 2.21 -7.86 -7.27
N LYS A 31 2.32 -8.82 -8.19
CA LYS A 31 2.81 -8.55 -9.55
C LYS A 31 1.92 -7.62 -10.35
N VAL A 32 0.61 -7.67 -10.13
CA VAL A 32 -0.35 -6.85 -10.89
C VAL A 32 -0.56 -5.52 -10.20
N GLU A 33 -0.70 -5.51 -8.88
CA GLU A 33 -1.12 -4.33 -8.11
C GLU A 33 0.04 -3.47 -7.61
N LEU A 34 1.19 -4.08 -7.29
CA LEU A 34 2.36 -3.38 -6.76
C LEU A 34 3.45 -3.15 -7.81
N SER A 35 3.17 -3.45 -9.08
CA SER A 35 4.14 -3.17 -10.15
C SER A 35 4.21 -1.67 -10.42
N PRO A 36 5.42 -1.12 -10.64
CA PRO A 36 5.55 0.29 -10.98
C PRO A 36 4.81 0.57 -12.30
N PRO A 37 4.01 1.65 -12.36
CA PRO A 37 3.23 1.97 -13.55
C PRO A 37 4.14 2.30 -14.73
N LEU A 38 3.66 2.02 -15.95
CA LEU A 38 4.40 2.37 -17.15
C LEU A 38 4.35 3.89 -17.40
N PRO A 39 5.36 4.48 -18.09
CA PRO A 39 5.38 5.89 -18.49
C PRO A 39 4.07 6.40 -19.13
N GLY A 40 3.38 5.57 -19.91
CA GLY A 40 2.12 5.91 -20.56
C GLY A 40 0.94 6.12 -19.58
N ASP A 41 0.99 5.51 -18.40
CA ASP A 41 -0.06 5.65 -17.38
C ASP A 41 0.13 6.91 -16.53
N PHE A 42 1.34 7.47 -16.47
CA PHE A 42 1.58 8.74 -15.78
C PHE A 42 0.76 9.89 -16.38
N LEU A 43 0.56 9.92 -17.70
CA LEU A 43 -0.29 10.92 -18.34
C LEU A 43 -1.75 10.79 -17.91
N LYS A 44 -2.25 9.56 -17.69
CA LYS A 44 -3.60 9.31 -17.18
C LYS A 44 -3.71 9.75 -15.72
N LEU A 45 -2.71 9.42 -14.89
CA LEU A 45 -2.65 9.84 -13.49
C LEU A 45 -2.65 11.37 -13.36
N GLN A 46 -1.85 12.07 -14.17
CA GLN A 46 -1.82 13.53 -14.17
C GLN A 46 -3.17 14.15 -14.57
N LYS A 47 -3.86 13.58 -15.56
CA LYS A 47 -5.21 14.04 -15.94
C LYS A 47 -6.21 13.81 -14.81
N CYS A 48 -6.24 12.61 -14.23
CA CYS A 48 -7.10 12.25 -13.11
C CYS A 48 -6.90 13.17 -11.90
N LEU A 49 -5.65 13.51 -11.56
CA LEU A 49 -5.34 14.43 -10.48
C LEU A 49 -5.85 15.85 -10.76
N LYS A 50 -5.68 16.36 -11.99
CA LYS A 50 -6.17 17.68 -12.40
C LYS A 50 -7.70 17.75 -12.32
N GLU A 51 -8.39 16.73 -12.79
CA GLU A 51 -9.85 16.64 -12.73
C GLU A 51 -10.37 16.56 -11.29
N SER A 52 -9.75 15.72 -10.46
CA SER A 52 -10.08 15.60 -9.04
C SER A 52 -9.89 16.93 -8.29
N THR A 53 -8.79 17.64 -8.58
CA THR A 53 -8.51 18.95 -7.99
C THR A 53 -9.52 20.01 -8.45
N LYS A 54 -9.90 20.00 -9.73
CA LYS A 54 -10.91 20.92 -10.28
C LYS A 54 -12.26 20.68 -9.62
N ASN A 55 -12.69 19.42 -9.52
CA ASN A 55 -13.93 19.02 -8.85
C ASN A 55 -13.93 19.46 -7.38
N LEU A 56 -12.82 19.27 -6.65
CA LEU A 56 -12.72 19.73 -5.27
C LEU A 56 -12.89 21.25 -5.19
N LYS A 57 -12.19 22.03 -6.02
CA LYS A 57 -12.31 23.51 -6.05
C LYS A 57 -13.72 24.00 -6.39
N THR A 58 -14.43 23.32 -7.29
CA THR A 58 -15.82 23.67 -7.63
C THR A 58 -16.81 23.27 -6.55
N ASN A 59 -16.55 22.16 -5.83
CA ASN A 59 -17.39 21.69 -4.71
C ASN A 59 -17.15 22.46 -3.41
N VAL A 60 -15.96 23.09 -3.24
CA VAL A 60 -15.60 23.96 -2.10
C VAL A 60 -16.12 25.40 -2.29
N LYS A 61 -16.70 25.75 -3.45
CA LYS A 61 -17.26 27.09 -3.67
C LYS A 61 -18.45 27.32 -2.70
N PRO A 62 -18.48 28.47 -1.97
CA PRO A 62 -19.38 28.68 -0.83
C PRO A 62 -20.88 28.73 -1.16
N SER A 63 -21.28 28.75 -2.44
CA SER A 63 -22.66 29.00 -2.86
C SER A 63 -23.52 27.74 -3.12
N GLY A 64 -23.07 26.54 -2.74
CA GLY A 64 -23.86 25.31 -2.93
C GLY A 64 -23.03 24.04 -2.82
N GLY A 65 -22.40 23.83 -1.66
CA GLY A 65 -21.34 22.85 -1.43
C GLY A 65 -21.77 21.39 -1.59
N ARG A 66 -21.37 20.77 -2.70
CA ARG A 66 -21.47 19.32 -2.96
C ARG A 66 -20.57 18.46 -2.05
N LEU A 67 -19.73 19.06 -1.21
CA LEU A 67 -18.94 18.35 -0.20
C LEU A 67 -19.81 17.60 0.82
N GLY A 68 -21.01 18.10 1.11
CA GLY A 68 -21.96 17.45 2.01
C GLY A 68 -22.72 16.27 1.39
N GLN A 69 -22.54 15.99 0.09
CA GLN A 69 -23.23 14.89 -0.60
C GLN A 69 -22.44 13.56 -0.56
N VAL A 70 -21.23 13.55 0.00
CA VAL A 70 -20.42 12.33 0.11
C VAL A 70 -20.95 11.48 1.26
N THR A 71 -21.19 10.20 0.99
CA THR A 71 -21.65 9.28 2.05
C THR A 71 -20.52 8.98 3.02
N VAL A 72 -20.85 8.72 4.30
CA VAL A 72 -19.85 8.40 5.33
C VAL A 72 -18.99 7.20 4.93
N ARG A 73 -19.57 6.21 4.24
CA ARG A 73 -18.85 5.04 3.73
C ARG A 73 -17.77 5.43 2.71
N GLU A 74 -18.10 6.31 1.76
CA GLU A 74 -17.14 6.78 0.75
C GLU A 74 -16.04 7.62 1.38
N ALA A 75 -16.40 8.52 2.29
CA ALA A 75 -15.43 9.31 3.03
C ALA A 75 -14.45 8.41 3.81
N TRP A 76 -14.96 7.38 4.48
CA TRP A 76 -14.14 6.44 5.23
C TRP A 76 -13.19 5.63 4.34
N LEU A 77 -13.66 5.13 3.19
CA LEU A 77 -12.81 4.44 2.22
C LEU A 77 -11.68 5.35 1.70
N ASN A 78 -11.99 6.60 1.36
CA ASN A 78 -11.00 7.57 0.90
C ASN A 78 -9.95 7.87 1.98
N VAL A 79 -10.36 7.93 3.25
CA VAL A 79 -9.42 8.11 4.38
C VAL A 79 -8.50 6.90 4.50
N LEU A 80 -9.01 5.66 4.44
CA LEU A 80 -8.19 4.46 4.52
C LEU A 80 -7.13 4.40 3.42
N VAL A 81 -7.52 4.70 2.17
CA VAL A 81 -6.58 4.77 1.04
C VAL A 81 -5.54 5.88 1.24
N THR A 82 -5.95 7.03 1.79
CA THR A 82 -5.02 8.13 2.09
C THR A 82 -3.99 7.73 3.14
N VAL A 83 -4.41 7.03 4.20
CA VAL A 83 -3.52 6.51 5.24
C VAL A 83 -2.53 5.48 4.68
N GLU A 84 -2.99 4.63 3.75
CA GLU A 84 -2.13 3.65 3.07
C GLU A 84 -1.00 4.35 2.28
N ILE A 85 -1.34 5.37 1.48
CA ILE A 85 -0.35 6.12 0.68
C ILE A 85 0.68 6.81 1.58
N VAL A 86 0.24 7.40 2.71
CA VAL A 86 1.15 8.01 3.69
C VAL A 86 2.06 6.96 4.34
N SER A 87 1.54 5.76 4.60
CA SER A 87 2.33 4.66 5.17
C SER A 87 3.43 4.20 4.20
N TRP A 88 3.17 4.17 2.89
CA TRP A 88 4.19 3.90 1.87
C TRP A 88 5.34 4.91 1.88
N PHE A 89 5.06 6.19 2.15
CA PHE A 89 6.09 7.21 2.30
C PHE A 89 7.03 6.91 3.49
N TYR A 90 6.46 6.57 4.66
CA TYR A 90 7.25 6.19 5.84
C TYR A 90 8.02 4.88 5.63
N MET A 91 7.47 3.93 4.88
CA MET A 91 8.20 2.72 4.50
C MET A 91 9.46 3.05 3.67
N GLY A 92 9.35 4.03 2.76
CA GLY A 92 10.49 4.57 2.02
C GLY A 92 11.54 5.22 2.94
N GLU A 93 11.11 5.95 3.97
CA GLU A 93 12.00 6.51 4.99
C GLU A 93 12.73 5.42 5.78
N VAL A 94 12.05 4.34 6.18
CA VAL A 94 12.66 3.18 6.87
C VAL A 94 13.72 2.52 5.99
N ILE A 95 13.44 2.34 4.70
CA ILE A 95 14.42 1.82 3.72
C ILE A 95 15.61 2.78 3.60
N GLY A 96 15.36 4.09 3.51
CA GLY A 96 16.39 5.12 3.41
C GLY A 96 17.31 5.19 4.65
N ARG A 97 16.73 5.06 5.85
CA ARG A 97 17.48 5.00 7.11
C ARG A 97 18.21 3.69 7.35
N ARG A 98 17.78 2.60 6.68
CA ARG A 98 18.25 1.22 6.89
C ARG A 98 18.10 0.77 8.35
N HIS A 99 17.16 1.33 9.09
CA HIS A 99 16.90 1.01 10.49
C HIS A 99 15.41 1.07 10.78
N PHE A 100 14.91 0.07 11.50
CA PHE A 100 13.48 -0.04 11.82
C PHE A 100 13.03 0.90 12.94
N VAL A 101 13.94 1.29 13.85
CA VAL A 101 13.58 2.08 15.04
C VAL A 101 14.46 3.32 15.16
N GLY A 102 13.96 4.46 14.67
CA GLY A 102 14.69 5.73 14.74
C GLY A 102 15.97 5.78 13.90
N TYR A 103 16.64 6.92 13.95
CA TYR A 103 17.94 7.09 13.30
C TYR A 103 19.05 6.48 14.17
N LYS A 104 20.01 5.83 13.52
CA LYS A 104 21.25 5.46 14.18
C LYS A 104 22.04 6.74 14.44
N ILE A 105 22.07 7.17 15.70
CA ILE A 105 22.88 8.29 16.20
C ILE A 105 24.32 7.82 16.38
#